data_AF-A0A8T3RGN5-F1
#
_entry.id   AF-A0A8T3RGN5-F1
#
_cell.length_a   1.000
_cell.length_b   1.000
_cell.length_c   1.000
_cell.angle_alpha   90.00
_cell.angle_beta   90.00
_cell.angle_gamma   90.00
#
_symmetry.space_group_name_H-M   'P 1'
#
loop_
_entity.id
_entity.type
_entity.pdbx_description
1 polymer ?
#
loop_
_entity_poly.entity_id
_entity_poly.type
_entity_poly.pdbx_seq_one_letter_code
_entity_poly.pdbx_strand_id
1 'polypeptide(L)'
;CNYWGYNSIGYFAPESRYLATGQVNEFKTLVKTLHAAGIEVILDVVYNHTGEGDHLGPSLCFRGIDNAVYYRLNQDNPRYYVDYTGCGNTLDTRHPRVLQLIMDSLRYWVLDMHVDGFRFDLAAALARGSDAVNPHAAFFDHISQDPVLSRVKLIAEPWDLGEGGHQTGNFPAGWSEWNGRYRDTLREYWKGTAGVIGEVASRLTGSSDLYRHRGPYASINYITAHDGFTLQDLVSHDGKHNEANREDNRDGETHSRSWNCGAEGSSNDPAILSLRARQKCNFLATLLLSQGVPMLLAGDEMGRSQGGNNNAYCQDNATSWMNWNLTVTDLELRAWVERLIRLRREHPLFRKRSFFQGRQLGNSEVKDLLWLHPRGGEISDEEWRQPFARCIGMYLAGHGLTEIDERDQPLTDDDFLVLLNAHHETITFVLPSFQDSVWEVVLDTAFEAETGVEGRYASRTSYPLQGHSLALLRQTGECG
;
A
#
# COMPACT_ATOMS: atom_id res chain seq x y z
N CYS A 1 15.79 8.26 21.18
CA CYS A 1 15.69 9.04 19.92
C CYS A 1 14.36 8.67 19.28
N ASN A 2 13.61 9.62 18.73
CA ASN A 2 12.39 9.34 17.96
C ASN A 2 12.60 9.89 16.55
N TYR A 3 12.78 8.99 15.58
CA TYR A 3 13.07 9.33 14.19
C TYR A 3 11.79 9.50 13.37
N TRP A 4 10.83 8.59 13.52
CA TRP A 4 9.56 8.65 12.76
C TRP A 4 8.63 9.78 13.19
N GLY A 5 8.61 10.13 14.48
CA GLY A 5 7.82 11.24 15.00
C GLY A 5 6.42 10.90 15.49
N TYR A 6 6.02 9.62 15.55
CA TYR A 6 4.73 9.15 16.10
C TYR A 6 4.66 9.28 17.63
N ASN A 7 4.80 10.51 18.15
CA ASN A 7 4.73 10.82 19.58
C ASN A 7 4.53 12.33 19.81
N SER A 8 3.43 12.88 19.28
CA SER A 8 3.24 14.34 19.20
C SER A 8 2.73 14.96 20.52
N ILE A 9 3.11 16.21 20.79
CA ILE A 9 2.66 16.98 21.98
C ILE A 9 1.88 18.25 21.63
N GLY A 10 1.62 18.47 20.34
CA GLY A 10 0.83 19.58 19.82
C GLY A 10 0.49 19.34 18.34
N TYR A 11 -0.59 19.98 17.86
CA TYR A 11 -1.16 19.65 16.55
C TYR A 11 -1.03 20.73 15.48
N PHE A 12 -0.57 21.94 15.84
CA PHE A 12 -0.56 23.10 14.93
C PHE A 12 0.85 23.52 14.47
N ALA A 13 1.88 22.99 15.11
CA ALA A 13 3.26 23.35 14.81
C ALA A 13 3.92 22.24 13.98
N PRO A 14 4.61 22.57 12.87
CA PRO A 14 5.51 21.62 12.22
C PRO A 14 6.68 21.27 13.15
N GLU A 15 7.25 20.08 12.98
CA GLU A 15 8.40 19.62 13.77
C GLU A 15 9.61 20.53 13.55
N SER A 16 10.04 21.18 14.63
CA SER A 16 11.17 22.11 14.65
C SER A 16 12.47 21.52 14.12
N ARG A 17 12.75 20.22 14.38
CA ARG A 17 13.98 19.57 13.91
C ARG A 17 14.11 19.48 12.39
N TYR A 18 12.98 19.58 11.67
CA TYR A 18 12.97 19.54 10.20
C TYR A 18 13.05 20.92 9.56
N LEU A 19 12.97 22.00 10.35
CA LEU A 19 13.07 23.38 9.87
C LEU A 19 14.52 23.85 9.93
N ALA A 20 15.04 24.40 8.83
CA ALA A 20 16.40 24.91 8.76
C ALA A 20 16.58 26.21 9.55
N THR A 21 15.55 27.07 9.59
CA THR A 21 15.55 28.38 10.27
C THR A 21 14.56 28.45 11.44
N GLY A 22 13.78 27.39 11.67
CA GLY A 22 12.74 27.34 12.70
C GLY A 22 11.46 28.13 12.34
N GLN A 23 11.33 28.61 11.09
CA GLN A 23 10.17 29.38 10.66
C GLN A 23 9.13 28.51 9.96
N VAL A 24 7.86 28.66 10.36
CA VAL A 24 6.71 27.94 9.74
C VAL A 24 6.59 28.18 8.23
N ASN A 25 7.08 29.32 7.73
CA ASN A 25 7.06 29.68 6.32
C ASN A 25 7.88 28.72 5.44
N GLU A 26 8.85 27.99 5.99
CA GLU A 26 9.58 26.96 5.24
C GLU A 26 8.64 25.84 4.78
N PHE A 27 7.76 25.37 5.67
CA PHE A 27 6.75 24.37 5.31
C PHE A 27 5.79 24.90 4.24
N LYS A 28 5.30 26.14 4.40
CA LYS A 28 4.43 26.77 3.39
C LYS A 28 5.13 26.90 2.04
N THR A 29 6.44 27.20 2.04
CA THR A 29 7.25 27.29 0.82
C THR A 29 7.44 25.92 0.18
N LEU A 30 7.66 24.87 0.97
CA LEU A 30 7.72 23.49 0.52
C LEU A 30 6.43 23.10 -0.22
N VAL A 31 5.27 23.26 0.43
CA VAL A 31 3.96 22.92 -0.15
C VAL A 31 3.72 23.72 -1.43
N LYS A 32 3.94 25.03 -1.40
CA LYS A 32 3.80 25.89 -2.60
C LYS A 32 4.68 25.42 -3.76
N THR A 33 5.90 24.96 -3.48
CA THR A 33 6.83 24.49 -4.50
C THR A 33 6.38 23.15 -5.09
N LEU A 34 5.90 22.22 -4.25
CA LEU A 34 5.34 20.94 -4.71
C LEU A 34 4.08 21.14 -5.55
N HIS A 35 3.18 22.02 -5.12
CA HIS A 35 1.97 22.38 -5.89
C HIS A 35 2.30 23.01 -7.24
N ALA A 36 3.31 23.88 -7.32
CA ALA A 36 3.77 24.44 -8.58
C ALA A 36 4.29 23.38 -9.56
N ALA A 37 4.74 22.23 -9.05
CA ALA A 37 5.14 21.06 -9.83
C ALA A 37 3.99 20.05 -10.07
N GLY A 38 2.77 20.33 -9.59
CA GLY A 38 1.62 19.43 -9.72
C GLY A 38 1.68 18.21 -8.79
N ILE A 39 2.35 18.31 -7.65
CA ILE A 39 2.50 17.26 -6.65
C ILE A 39 1.66 17.60 -5.42
N GLU A 40 0.74 16.70 -5.04
CA GLU A 40 -0.07 16.83 -3.82
C GLU A 40 0.72 16.44 -2.56
N VAL A 41 0.32 16.98 -1.41
CA VAL A 41 0.93 16.76 -0.10
C VAL A 41 -0.10 16.15 0.84
N ILE A 42 0.16 14.92 1.28
CA ILE A 42 -0.61 14.23 2.32
C ILE A 42 0.27 14.12 3.57
N LEU A 43 -0.27 14.49 4.73
CA LEU A 43 0.44 14.34 6.00
C LEU A 43 0.01 13.08 6.75
N ASP A 44 0.99 12.35 7.27
CA ASP A 44 0.75 11.35 8.32
C ASP A 44 0.43 12.08 9.63
N VAL A 45 -0.69 11.74 10.27
CA VAL A 45 -1.19 12.46 11.44
C VAL A 45 -1.54 11.53 12.60
N VAL A 46 -1.06 11.90 13.78
CA VAL A 46 -1.33 11.21 15.05
C VAL A 46 -2.25 12.06 15.89
N TYR A 47 -3.52 11.70 15.93
CA TYR A 47 -4.53 12.29 16.83
C TYR A 47 -5.01 11.31 17.89
N ASN A 48 -4.51 10.07 17.87
CA ASN A 48 -5.01 8.99 18.73
C ASN A 48 -4.35 8.99 20.13
N HIS A 49 -3.08 9.39 20.25
CA HIS A 49 -2.33 9.52 21.51
C HIS A 49 -1.48 10.81 21.56
N THR A 50 -0.81 11.03 22.70
CA THR A 50 0.18 12.11 22.88
C THR A 50 1.49 11.62 23.47
N GLY A 51 2.54 12.43 23.31
CA GLY A 51 3.83 12.23 23.97
C GLY A 51 3.87 12.45 25.48
N GLU A 52 2.72 12.68 26.13
CA GLU A 52 2.64 12.67 27.61
C GLU A 52 2.53 11.26 28.21
N GLY A 53 2.35 10.23 27.38
CA GLY A 53 2.35 8.82 27.80
C GLY A 53 1.31 8.49 28.89
N ASP A 54 1.59 7.48 29.69
CA ASP A 54 0.72 7.00 30.77
C ASP A 54 0.87 7.84 32.05
N HIS A 55 0.30 7.37 33.17
CA HIS A 55 0.38 8.03 34.47
C HIS A 55 1.80 8.31 35.01
N LEU A 56 2.83 7.64 34.51
CA LEU A 56 4.25 7.89 34.86
C LEU A 56 4.94 8.83 33.88
N GLY A 57 4.31 9.09 32.73
CA GLY A 57 4.78 10.04 31.73
C GLY A 57 4.75 11.51 32.19
N PRO A 58 5.34 12.41 31.39
CA PRO A 58 5.53 13.80 31.77
C PRO A 58 4.21 14.60 31.77
N SER A 59 4.24 15.77 32.38
CA SER A 59 3.16 16.78 32.28
C SER A 59 3.70 17.99 31.53
N LEU A 60 3.43 18.06 30.22
CA LEU A 60 3.97 19.05 29.29
C LEU A 60 2.88 20.00 28.77
N CYS A 61 1.67 19.50 28.53
CA CYS A 61 0.60 20.21 27.86
C CYS A 61 -0.77 19.77 28.41
N PHE A 62 -1.46 18.85 27.72
CA PHE A 62 -2.87 18.51 27.96
C PHE A 62 -3.15 18.03 29.39
N ARG A 63 -2.28 17.19 29.95
CA ARG A 63 -2.39 16.67 31.32
C ARG A 63 -2.42 17.78 32.36
N GLY A 64 -1.58 18.80 32.17
CA GLY A 64 -1.49 19.94 33.07
C GLY A 64 -2.62 20.95 32.89
N ILE A 65 -3.21 21.02 31.69
CA ILE A 65 -4.33 21.93 31.39
C ILE A 65 -5.63 21.35 31.91
N ASP A 66 -6.02 20.16 31.46
CA ASP A 66 -7.23 19.47 31.91
C ASP A 66 -7.20 17.97 31.57
N ASN A 67 -6.59 17.19 32.45
CA ASN A 67 -6.36 15.76 32.24
C ASN A 67 -7.63 14.96 31.91
N ALA A 68 -8.72 15.21 32.65
CA ALA A 68 -9.96 14.45 32.53
C ALA A 68 -10.76 14.80 31.26
N VAL A 69 -10.45 15.94 30.64
CA VAL A 69 -11.05 16.34 29.35
C VAL A 69 -10.29 15.73 28.18
N TYR A 70 -8.96 15.79 28.19
CA TYR A 70 -8.17 15.40 27.01
C TYR A 70 -7.97 13.90 26.86
N TYR A 71 -7.94 13.15 27.95
CA TYR A 71 -7.59 11.73 27.93
C TYR A 71 -8.72 10.83 28.36
N ARG A 72 -8.78 9.64 27.75
CA ARG A 72 -9.61 8.54 28.23
C ARG A 72 -9.04 8.01 29.54
N LEU A 73 -9.77 8.21 30.63
CA LEU A 73 -9.42 7.67 31.94
C LEU A 73 -10.15 6.37 32.22
N ASN A 74 -9.50 5.48 32.97
CA ASN A 74 -10.14 4.27 33.46
C ASN A 74 -11.29 4.64 34.40
N GLN A 75 -12.47 4.08 34.18
CA GLN A 75 -13.69 4.45 34.92
C GLN A 75 -13.64 4.05 36.40
N ASP A 76 -13.02 2.91 36.71
CA ASP A 76 -12.90 2.39 38.06
C ASP A 76 -11.78 3.10 38.85
N ASN A 77 -10.73 3.53 38.14
CA ASN A 77 -9.61 4.25 38.74
C ASN A 77 -9.08 5.35 37.81
N PRO A 78 -9.64 6.57 37.89
CA PRO A 78 -9.28 7.69 37.02
C PRO A 78 -7.83 8.18 37.14
N ARG A 79 -7.04 7.62 38.05
CA ARG A 79 -5.58 7.79 38.06
C ARG A 79 -4.92 7.21 36.81
N TYR A 80 -5.50 6.15 36.24
CA TYR A 80 -4.96 5.42 35.11
C TYR A 80 -5.70 5.78 33.81
N TYR A 81 -5.01 5.55 32.70
CA TYR A 81 -5.46 5.88 31.34
C TYR A 81 -5.95 4.62 30.65
N VAL A 82 -6.93 4.77 29.78
CA VAL A 82 -7.29 3.74 28.81
C VAL A 82 -6.35 3.88 27.62
N ASP A 83 -5.73 2.77 27.21
CA ASP A 83 -4.77 2.75 26.11
C ASP A 83 -5.19 1.75 25.04
N TYR A 84 -5.74 2.25 23.94
CA TYR A 84 -6.01 1.46 22.74
C TYR A 84 -4.90 1.60 21.68
N THR A 85 -3.85 2.36 21.99
CA THR A 85 -2.81 2.78 21.04
C THR A 85 -1.48 2.06 21.28
N GLY A 86 -1.27 1.57 22.51
CA GLY A 86 0.01 1.00 22.96
C GLY A 86 1.03 2.07 23.38
N CYS A 87 0.66 3.35 23.36
CA CYS A 87 1.53 4.48 23.66
C CYS A 87 1.30 5.06 25.07
N GLY A 88 0.51 4.40 25.91
CA GLY A 88 0.25 4.74 27.31
C GLY A 88 -0.99 5.60 27.55
N ASN A 89 -1.56 6.24 26.53
CA ASN A 89 -2.80 7.00 26.62
C ASN A 89 -3.62 6.95 25.34
N THR A 90 -4.87 7.41 25.40
CA THR A 90 -5.69 7.67 24.21
C THR A 90 -6.45 8.97 24.39
N LEU A 91 -6.49 9.83 23.36
CA LEU A 91 -7.28 11.07 23.39
C LEU A 91 -8.78 10.78 23.44
N ASP A 92 -9.51 11.58 24.22
CA ASP A 92 -10.96 11.43 24.35
C ASP A 92 -11.72 12.17 23.25
N THR A 93 -11.83 11.56 22.08
CA THR A 93 -12.64 12.04 20.95
C THR A 93 -14.15 12.05 21.21
N ARG A 94 -14.62 11.67 22.41
CA ARG A 94 -16.04 11.89 22.81
C ARG A 94 -16.24 13.29 23.35
N HIS A 95 -15.19 13.93 23.86
CA HIS A 95 -15.32 15.24 24.46
C HIS A 95 -15.36 16.33 23.37
N PRO A 96 -16.36 17.23 23.35
CA PRO A 96 -16.52 18.22 22.29
C PRO A 96 -15.31 19.13 22.06
N ARG A 97 -14.56 19.47 23.12
CA ARG A 97 -13.35 20.31 23.00
C ARG A 97 -12.15 19.58 22.42
N VAL A 98 -12.05 18.27 22.63
CA VAL A 98 -11.00 17.44 22.01
C VAL A 98 -11.31 17.26 20.53
N LEU A 99 -12.57 16.97 20.19
CA LEU A 99 -13.01 16.96 18.79
C LEU A 99 -12.76 18.31 18.12
N GLN A 100 -13.15 19.41 18.76
CA GLN A 100 -12.89 20.74 18.22
C GLN A 100 -11.39 20.96 17.96
N LEU A 101 -10.52 20.62 18.92
CA LEU A 101 -9.07 20.74 18.75
C LEU A 101 -8.57 20.00 17.50
N ILE A 102 -9.01 18.76 17.30
CA ILE A 102 -8.63 17.94 16.14
C ILE A 102 -9.18 18.57 14.85
N MET A 103 -10.45 18.97 14.82
CA MET A 103 -11.06 19.56 13.63
C MET A 103 -10.41 20.90 13.27
N ASP A 104 -10.11 21.74 14.26
CA ASP A 104 -9.44 23.02 14.05
C ASP A 104 -8.01 22.82 13.55
N SER A 105 -7.31 21.80 14.05
CA SER A 105 -5.99 21.40 13.54
C SER A 105 -6.05 20.96 12.09
N LEU A 106 -6.95 20.03 11.74
CA LEU A 106 -7.14 19.57 10.38
C LEU A 106 -7.46 20.74 9.44
N ARG A 107 -8.37 21.64 9.83
CA ARG A 107 -8.70 22.83 9.03
C ARG A 107 -7.51 23.77 8.88
N TYR A 108 -6.73 24.00 9.94
CA TYR A 108 -5.52 24.81 9.88
C TYR A 108 -4.52 24.23 8.85
N TRP A 109 -4.27 22.92 8.88
CA TRP A 109 -3.37 22.29 7.92
C TRP A 109 -3.87 22.40 6.47
N VAL A 110 -5.18 22.33 6.24
CA VAL A 110 -5.76 22.51 4.90
C VAL A 110 -5.75 23.98 4.46
N LEU A 111 -6.30 24.89 5.28
CA LEU A 111 -6.55 26.29 4.89
C LEU A 111 -5.30 27.16 4.96
N ASP A 112 -4.48 27.00 5.99
CA ASP A 112 -3.33 27.87 6.24
C ASP A 112 -2.02 27.27 5.70
N MET A 113 -1.92 25.94 5.73
CA MET A 113 -0.71 25.20 5.33
C MET A 113 -0.87 24.50 3.97
N HIS A 114 -2.07 24.53 3.38
CA HIS A 114 -2.38 24.02 2.03
C HIS A 114 -2.12 22.51 1.84
N VAL A 115 -2.31 21.71 2.89
CA VAL A 115 -2.24 20.24 2.83
C VAL A 115 -3.46 19.69 2.07
N ASP A 116 -3.24 18.71 1.19
CA ASP A 116 -4.26 18.14 0.29
C ASP A 116 -5.00 16.93 0.88
N GLY A 117 -4.50 16.40 2.00
CA GLY A 117 -5.10 15.27 2.70
C GLY A 117 -4.28 14.76 3.86
N PHE A 118 -4.79 13.71 4.49
CA PHE A 118 -4.22 13.13 5.69
C PHE A 118 -4.25 11.60 5.65
N ARG A 119 -3.18 10.96 6.13
CA ARG A 119 -3.18 9.56 6.56
C ARG A 119 -3.24 9.54 8.08
N PHE A 120 -4.30 8.97 8.63
CA PHE A 120 -4.53 8.88 10.06
C PHE A 120 -3.92 7.59 10.60
N ASP A 121 -2.94 7.75 11.48
CA ASP A 121 -2.36 6.68 12.30
C ASP A 121 -3.40 6.12 13.29
N LEU A 122 -3.41 4.79 13.45
CA LEU A 122 -4.33 4.03 14.30
C LEU A 122 -5.76 4.60 14.31
N ALA A 123 -6.32 4.83 13.12
CA ALA A 123 -7.51 5.65 12.94
C ALA A 123 -8.75 5.09 13.68
N ALA A 124 -8.78 3.78 13.94
CA ALA A 124 -9.86 3.14 14.69
C ALA A 124 -10.01 3.70 16.12
N ALA A 125 -8.90 4.11 16.75
CA ALA A 125 -8.91 4.66 18.10
C ALA A 125 -9.70 5.98 18.19
N LEU A 126 -9.70 6.77 17.11
CA LEU A 126 -10.46 8.02 17.01
C LEU A 126 -11.98 7.80 16.95
N ALA A 127 -12.38 6.61 16.50
CA ALA A 127 -13.76 6.20 16.32
C ALA A 127 -14.32 5.38 17.48
N ARG A 128 -13.58 5.23 18.58
CA ARG A 128 -14.11 4.55 19.76
C ARG A 128 -15.21 5.39 20.41
N GLY A 129 -16.37 4.79 20.62
CA GLY A 129 -17.45 5.38 21.43
C GLY A 129 -17.16 5.18 22.91
N SER A 130 -18.03 4.45 23.62
CA SER A 130 -17.76 3.97 24.97
C SER A 130 -16.47 3.16 25.02
N ASP A 131 -16.47 1.98 24.39
CA ASP A 131 -15.32 1.08 24.26
C ASP A 131 -15.21 0.50 22.85
N ALA A 132 -16.31 0.24 22.15
CA ALA A 132 -16.29 -0.29 20.79
C ALA A 132 -16.01 0.79 19.74
N VAL A 133 -15.37 0.39 18.63
CA VAL A 133 -15.24 1.23 17.45
C VAL A 133 -16.60 1.36 16.75
N ASN A 134 -16.99 2.59 16.42
CA ASN A 134 -18.25 2.89 15.78
C ASN A 134 -18.03 3.64 14.45
N PRO A 135 -18.41 3.07 13.30
CA PRO A 135 -18.36 3.75 12.00
C PRO A 135 -19.21 5.05 11.91
N HIS A 136 -20.13 5.25 12.86
CA HIS A 136 -20.93 6.45 13.05
C HIS A 136 -20.49 7.27 14.27
N ALA A 137 -19.21 7.21 14.63
CA ALA A 137 -18.66 8.04 15.70
C ALA A 137 -18.73 9.52 15.32
N ALA A 138 -18.92 10.37 16.33
CA ALA A 138 -19.00 11.83 16.16
C ALA A 138 -17.81 12.41 15.36
N PHE A 139 -16.62 11.82 15.51
CA PHE A 139 -15.44 12.15 14.72
C PHE A 139 -15.70 12.10 13.20
N PHE A 140 -16.27 11.00 12.70
CA PHE A 140 -16.56 10.84 11.27
C PHE A 140 -17.70 11.75 10.80
N ASP A 141 -18.74 11.91 11.62
CA ASP A 141 -19.85 12.83 11.31
C ASP A 141 -19.33 14.25 11.13
N HIS A 142 -18.44 14.72 12.01
CA HIS A 142 -17.89 16.06 11.94
C HIS A 142 -17.03 16.27 10.69
N ILE A 143 -16.21 15.30 10.30
CA ILE A 143 -15.39 15.37 9.08
C ILE A 143 -16.28 15.37 7.83
N SER A 144 -17.26 14.46 7.77
CA SER A 144 -18.10 14.29 6.58
C SER A 144 -18.99 15.49 6.28
N GLN A 145 -19.50 16.18 7.31
CA GLN A 145 -20.30 17.40 7.13
C GLN A 145 -19.46 18.67 6.96
N ASP A 146 -18.15 18.63 7.25
CA ASP A 146 -17.32 19.83 7.26
C ASP A 146 -17.08 20.34 5.83
N PRO A 147 -17.33 21.62 5.52
CA PRO A 147 -17.21 22.15 4.16
C PRO A 147 -15.78 22.15 3.61
N VAL A 148 -14.77 22.10 4.47
CA VAL A 148 -13.35 22.05 4.12
C VAL A 148 -12.87 20.60 4.10
N LEU A 149 -13.06 19.86 5.20
CA LEU A 149 -12.48 18.53 5.38
C LEU A 149 -13.14 17.45 4.51
N SER A 150 -14.42 17.62 4.12
CA SER A 150 -15.10 16.71 3.19
C SER A 150 -14.53 16.72 1.77
N ARG A 151 -13.62 17.66 1.45
CA ARG A 151 -13.05 17.85 0.11
C ARG A 151 -11.60 17.37 -0.03
N VAL A 152 -10.96 16.97 1.07
CA VAL A 152 -9.56 16.53 1.07
C VAL A 152 -9.47 15.00 1.07
N LYS A 153 -8.28 14.47 0.78
CA LYS A 153 -8.07 13.02 0.81
C LYS A 153 -7.94 12.53 2.25
N LEU A 154 -8.69 11.50 2.60
CA LEU A 154 -8.69 10.91 3.93
C LEU A 154 -8.28 9.43 3.81
N ILE A 155 -7.13 9.09 4.39
CA ILE A 155 -6.58 7.75 4.39
C ILE A 155 -6.51 7.27 5.84
N ALA A 156 -6.95 6.06 6.13
CA ALA A 156 -6.91 5.48 7.46
C ALA A 156 -5.93 4.31 7.53
N GLU A 157 -5.23 4.19 8.65
CA GLU A 157 -4.83 2.90 9.18
C GLU A 157 -6.04 2.27 9.89
N PRO A 158 -6.68 1.23 9.32
CA PRO A 158 -8.01 0.82 9.75
C PRO A 158 -7.98 -0.15 10.94
N TRP A 159 -7.07 0.08 11.89
CA TRP A 159 -7.00 -0.70 13.12
C TRP A 159 -6.45 0.12 14.28
N ASP A 160 -6.58 -0.43 15.49
CA ASP A 160 -5.84 -0.04 16.68
C ASP A 160 -5.50 -1.31 17.50
N LEU A 161 -4.88 -1.15 18.68
CA LEU A 161 -4.46 -2.28 19.53
C LEU A 161 -5.55 -2.72 20.54
N GLY A 162 -6.66 -2.00 20.62
CA GLY A 162 -7.76 -2.33 21.52
C GLY A 162 -8.60 -3.51 21.02
N GLU A 163 -9.37 -4.10 21.93
CA GLU A 163 -10.34 -5.14 21.55
C GLU A 163 -11.32 -4.61 20.50
N GLY A 164 -11.57 -5.42 19.46
CA GLY A 164 -12.41 -5.02 18.32
C GLY A 164 -11.79 -3.92 17.45
N GLY A 165 -10.49 -3.65 17.58
CA GLY A 165 -9.79 -2.59 16.87
C GLY A 165 -9.68 -2.79 15.35
N HIS A 166 -9.71 -4.02 14.84
CA HIS A 166 -9.56 -4.30 13.42
C HIS A 166 -10.82 -3.94 12.61
N GLN A 167 -10.74 -2.88 11.80
CA GLN A 167 -11.87 -2.24 11.12
C GLN A 167 -11.69 -2.12 9.60
N THR A 168 -10.80 -2.94 9.01
CA THR A 168 -10.57 -2.98 7.56
C THR A 168 -11.89 -3.14 6.79
N GLY A 169 -12.19 -2.20 5.90
CA GLY A 169 -13.40 -2.15 5.09
C GLY A 169 -14.58 -1.40 5.72
N ASN A 170 -14.52 -1.11 7.02
CA ASN A 170 -15.63 -0.53 7.79
C ASN A 170 -15.60 1.00 7.91
N PHE A 171 -14.58 1.67 7.35
CA PHE A 171 -14.56 3.15 7.34
C PHE A 171 -15.62 3.72 6.39
N PRO A 172 -16.16 4.92 6.68
CA PRO A 172 -17.24 5.51 5.91
C PRO A 172 -16.81 5.92 4.49
N ALA A 173 -17.79 6.24 3.64
CA ALA A 173 -17.54 6.78 2.31
C ALA A 173 -16.68 8.06 2.38
N GLY A 174 -15.84 8.26 1.36
CA GLY A 174 -14.84 9.34 1.31
C GLY A 174 -13.47 8.95 1.89
N TRP A 175 -13.38 7.85 2.64
CA TRP A 175 -12.12 7.33 3.17
C TRP A 175 -11.53 6.23 2.29
N SER A 176 -10.21 6.27 2.14
CA SER A 176 -9.38 5.15 1.71
C SER A 176 -8.67 4.53 2.92
N GLU A 177 -8.25 3.28 2.79
CA GLU A 177 -7.68 2.50 3.88
C GLU A 177 -6.41 1.79 3.42
N TRP A 178 -5.40 1.78 4.29
CA TRP A 178 -4.24 0.90 4.12
C TRP A 178 -4.69 -0.55 4.10
N ASN A 179 -4.52 -1.22 2.95
CA ASN A 179 -4.97 -2.58 2.77
C ASN A 179 -3.91 -3.58 3.24
N GLY A 180 -3.89 -3.85 4.55
CA GLY A 180 -3.01 -4.86 5.15
C GLY A 180 -3.22 -6.27 4.57
N ARG A 181 -4.44 -6.62 4.16
CA ARG A 181 -4.74 -7.90 3.51
C ARG A 181 -4.09 -8.00 2.14
N TYR A 182 -4.04 -6.92 1.37
CA TYR A 182 -3.27 -6.85 0.11
C TYR A 182 -1.80 -7.13 0.39
N ARG A 183 -1.19 -6.35 1.30
CA ARG A 183 0.22 -6.51 1.68
C ARG A 183 0.55 -7.96 2.03
N ASP A 184 -0.21 -8.56 2.94
CA ASP A 184 0.06 -9.89 3.47
C ASP A 184 -0.15 -10.98 2.42
N THR A 185 -1.24 -10.92 1.64
CA THR A 185 -1.52 -11.90 0.57
C THR A 185 -0.44 -11.88 -0.50
N LEU A 186 -0.01 -10.71 -0.96
CA LEU A 186 0.98 -10.63 -2.04
C LEU A 186 2.39 -11.01 -1.56
N ARG A 187 2.73 -10.73 -0.30
CA ARG A 187 3.96 -11.22 0.33
C ARG A 187 3.99 -12.75 0.40
N GLU A 188 2.91 -13.37 0.88
CA GLU A 188 2.78 -14.83 0.92
C GLU A 188 2.84 -15.45 -0.48
N TYR A 189 2.15 -14.85 -1.45
CA TYR A 189 2.14 -15.36 -2.82
C TYR A 189 3.55 -15.40 -3.40
N TRP A 190 4.29 -14.29 -3.37
CA TRP A 190 5.62 -14.21 -3.98
C TRP A 190 6.71 -14.96 -3.20
N LYS A 191 6.49 -15.18 -1.90
CA LYS A 191 7.24 -16.14 -1.09
C LYS A 191 7.08 -17.59 -1.56
N GLY A 192 6.04 -17.89 -2.34
CA GLY A 192 5.77 -19.22 -2.90
C GLY A 192 4.73 -20.02 -2.10
N THR A 193 3.95 -19.37 -1.22
CA THR A 193 2.87 -20.02 -0.49
C THR A 193 1.78 -20.48 -1.46
N ALA A 194 1.36 -21.74 -1.33
CA ALA A 194 0.41 -22.37 -2.23
C ALA A 194 -1.04 -22.13 -1.79
N GLY A 195 -1.98 -22.21 -2.75
CA GLY A 195 -3.41 -22.21 -2.44
C GLY A 195 -3.99 -20.83 -2.11
N VAL A 196 -3.24 -19.75 -2.38
CA VAL A 196 -3.67 -18.37 -2.11
C VAL A 196 -4.17 -17.63 -3.36
N ILE A 197 -4.28 -18.30 -4.51
CA ILE A 197 -4.61 -17.64 -5.79
C ILE A 197 -5.97 -16.93 -5.79
N GLY A 198 -6.97 -17.42 -5.04
CA GLY A 198 -8.27 -16.75 -4.91
C GLY A 198 -8.19 -15.44 -4.11
N GLU A 199 -7.36 -15.41 -3.07
CA GLU A 199 -7.07 -14.18 -2.33
C GLU A 199 -6.29 -13.21 -3.22
N VAL A 200 -5.27 -13.69 -3.93
CA VAL A 200 -4.49 -12.89 -4.90
C VAL A 200 -5.42 -12.26 -5.94
N ALA A 201 -6.35 -13.03 -6.52
CA ALA A 201 -7.30 -12.53 -7.49
C ALA A 201 -8.16 -11.38 -6.94
N SER A 202 -8.64 -11.53 -5.71
CA SER A 202 -9.40 -10.47 -5.02
C SER A 202 -8.53 -9.22 -4.78
N ARG A 203 -7.25 -9.39 -4.41
CA ARG A 203 -6.34 -8.27 -4.17
C ARG A 203 -5.96 -7.51 -5.44
N LEU A 204 -5.66 -8.23 -6.52
CA LEU A 204 -5.31 -7.64 -7.83
C LEU A 204 -6.47 -6.83 -8.42
N THR A 205 -7.72 -7.18 -8.09
CA THR A 205 -8.93 -6.54 -8.62
C THR A 205 -9.57 -5.52 -7.66
N GLY A 206 -8.77 -4.98 -6.74
CA GLY A 206 -9.15 -3.84 -5.91
C GLY A 206 -9.86 -4.21 -4.61
N SER A 207 -9.83 -5.50 -4.22
CA SER A 207 -10.39 -6.02 -2.97
C SER A 207 -11.89 -5.70 -2.80
N SER A 208 -12.67 -6.05 -3.82
CA SER A 208 -14.13 -5.83 -3.81
C SER A 208 -14.86 -6.58 -2.69
N ASP A 209 -14.24 -7.60 -2.10
CA ASP A 209 -14.72 -8.29 -0.92
C ASP A 209 -14.66 -7.43 0.35
N LEU A 210 -13.74 -6.45 0.40
CA LEU A 210 -13.61 -5.48 1.49
C LEU A 210 -14.36 -4.17 1.18
N TYR A 211 -14.32 -3.70 -0.06
CA TYR A 211 -14.68 -2.32 -0.40
C TYR A 211 -15.87 -2.18 -1.37
N ARG A 212 -16.71 -3.22 -1.51
CA ARG A 212 -17.82 -3.28 -2.49
C ARG A 212 -18.71 -2.04 -2.50
N HIS A 213 -18.97 -1.45 -1.34
CA HIS A 213 -19.89 -0.32 -1.17
C HIS A 213 -19.28 1.04 -1.50
N ARG A 214 -17.96 1.11 -1.73
CA ARG A 214 -17.23 2.30 -2.17
C ARG A 214 -16.75 2.11 -3.59
N GLY A 215 -15.52 1.64 -3.76
CA GLY A 215 -14.89 1.41 -5.05
C GLY A 215 -13.42 1.03 -4.85
N PRO A 216 -12.71 0.66 -5.92
CA PRO A 216 -11.29 0.29 -5.84
C PRO A 216 -10.42 1.37 -5.18
N TYR A 217 -10.78 2.66 -5.33
CA TYR A 217 -10.06 3.79 -4.75
C TYR A 217 -9.95 3.72 -3.22
N ALA A 218 -10.86 3.02 -2.54
CA ALA A 218 -10.83 2.86 -1.09
C ALA A 218 -9.66 1.97 -0.64
N SER A 219 -9.07 1.17 -1.54
CA SER A 219 -7.92 0.32 -1.25
C SER A 219 -6.61 1.05 -1.54
N ILE A 220 -5.88 1.43 -0.48
CA ILE A 220 -4.47 1.79 -0.61
C ILE A 220 -3.66 0.50 -0.58
N ASN A 221 -3.21 0.07 -1.76
CA ASN A 221 -2.39 -1.11 -1.93
C ASN A 221 -0.94 -0.78 -1.65
N TYR A 222 -0.25 -1.61 -0.88
CA TYR A 222 1.17 -1.44 -0.60
C TYR A 222 1.81 -2.80 -0.31
N ILE A 223 3.09 -2.93 -0.65
CA ILE A 223 3.88 -4.11 -0.29
C ILE A 223 4.72 -3.82 0.95
N THR A 224 5.15 -2.58 1.12
CA THR A 224 6.08 -2.10 2.15
C THR A 224 5.65 -0.71 2.61
N ALA A 225 5.99 -0.38 3.84
CA ALA A 225 5.71 0.89 4.48
C ALA A 225 6.85 1.21 5.45
N HIS A 226 6.77 2.31 6.19
CA HIS A 226 7.74 2.58 7.25
C HIS A 226 7.70 1.49 8.33
N ASP A 227 6.54 0.90 8.60
CA ASP A 227 6.39 -0.28 9.44
C ASP A 227 6.84 -1.55 8.72
N GLY A 228 7.72 -2.31 9.37
CA GLY A 228 8.26 -3.55 8.85
C GLY A 228 9.47 -3.34 7.94
N PHE A 229 9.72 -4.32 7.07
CA PHE A 229 10.84 -4.27 6.14
C PHE A 229 10.62 -3.30 4.97
N THR A 230 11.74 -2.73 4.51
CA THR A 230 11.90 -2.21 3.14
C THR A 230 11.73 -3.33 2.10
N LEU A 231 11.59 -2.99 0.82
CA LEU A 231 11.46 -4.01 -0.23
C LEU A 231 12.75 -4.83 -0.39
N GLN A 232 13.92 -4.19 -0.23
CA GLN A 232 15.20 -4.88 -0.26
C GLN A 232 15.31 -5.89 0.89
N ASP A 233 14.90 -5.51 2.10
CA ASP A 233 15.02 -6.38 3.27
C ASP A 233 13.96 -7.48 3.26
N LEU A 234 12.77 -7.22 2.71
CA LEU A 234 11.71 -8.21 2.53
C LEU A 234 12.16 -9.43 1.73
N VAL A 235 13.08 -9.24 0.77
CA VAL A 235 13.66 -10.32 -0.05
C VAL A 235 15.05 -10.75 0.42
N SER A 236 15.55 -10.21 1.55
CA SER A 236 16.91 -10.46 2.05
C SER A 236 16.96 -11.02 3.47
N HIS A 237 15.85 -11.02 4.21
CA HIS A 237 15.82 -11.45 5.62
C HIS A 237 14.59 -12.31 5.93
N ASP A 238 14.79 -13.42 6.65
CA ASP A 238 13.70 -14.24 7.22
C ASP A 238 13.32 -13.77 8.62
N GLY A 239 14.28 -13.20 9.37
CA GLY A 239 14.09 -12.69 10.73
C GLY A 239 14.39 -11.19 10.84
N LYS A 240 13.83 -10.53 11.85
CA LYS A 240 14.14 -9.14 12.19
C LYS A 240 15.47 -9.03 12.93
N HIS A 241 16.21 -7.95 12.67
CA HIS A 241 17.50 -7.60 13.27
C HIS A 241 17.39 -6.18 13.87
N ASN A 242 16.59 -6.06 14.93
CA ASN A 242 16.28 -4.79 15.59
C ASN A 242 17.19 -4.53 16.80
N GLU A 243 18.32 -5.23 16.95
CA GLU A 243 19.22 -5.13 18.11
C GLU A 243 19.68 -3.68 18.35
N ALA A 244 19.83 -2.89 17.28
CA ALA A 244 20.18 -1.48 17.35
C ALA A 244 19.15 -0.61 18.12
N ASN A 245 17.91 -1.09 18.27
CA ASN A 245 16.85 -0.41 19.01
C ASN A 245 16.99 -0.57 20.53
N ARG A 246 17.84 -1.51 20.99
CA ARG A 246 18.16 -1.77 22.41
C ARG A 246 16.99 -2.30 23.25
N GLU A 247 16.09 -3.06 22.62
CA GLU A 247 14.97 -3.73 23.28
C GLU A 247 15.11 -5.26 23.23
N ASP A 248 16.35 -5.76 23.11
CA ASP A 248 16.71 -7.18 22.96
C ASP A 248 16.01 -7.85 21.76
N ASN A 249 15.86 -7.12 20.65
CA ASN A 249 15.17 -7.54 19.43
C ASN A 249 13.69 -7.95 19.66
N ARG A 250 13.07 -7.50 20.76
CA ARG A 250 11.66 -7.83 21.09
C ARG A 250 10.66 -6.99 20.29
N ASP A 251 11.02 -5.76 19.95
CA ASP A 251 10.19 -4.81 19.23
C ASP A 251 10.07 -5.14 17.73
N GLY A 252 9.01 -4.68 17.07
CA GLY A 252 8.73 -4.95 15.65
C GLY A 252 8.01 -6.28 15.36
N GLU A 253 7.48 -6.42 14.15
CA GLU A 253 6.70 -7.58 13.69
C GLU A 253 7.57 -8.85 13.59
N THR A 254 7.10 -9.96 14.17
CA THR A 254 7.82 -11.24 14.09
C THR A 254 7.51 -11.99 12.79
N HIS A 255 6.30 -11.82 12.26
CA HIS A 255 5.83 -12.50 11.06
C HIS A 255 5.77 -11.56 9.85
N SER A 256 6.96 -11.19 9.35
CA SER A 256 7.10 -10.24 8.24
C SER A 256 6.66 -10.79 6.87
N ARG A 257 6.42 -12.10 6.77
CA ARG A 257 6.07 -12.82 5.51
C ARG A 257 7.13 -12.62 4.42
N SER A 258 8.38 -12.49 4.86
CA SER A 258 9.56 -12.30 4.04
C SER A 258 10.17 -13.63 3.60
N TRP A 259 11.13 -13.54 2.67
CA TRP A 259 11.98 -14.64 2.25
C TRP A 259 13.36 -14.12 1.87
N ASN A 260 14.41 -14.59 2.55
CA ASN A 260 15.78 -14.16 2.29
C ASN A 260 16.41 -14.67 0.96
N CYS A 261 15.64 -15.44 0.17
CA CYS A 261 16.07 -16.02 -1.11
C CYS A 261 17.27 -16.97 -1.03
N GLY A 262 17.55 -17.53 0.17
CA GLY A 262 18.59 -18.55 0.39
C GLY A 262 19.77 -18.11 1.25
N ALA A 263 19.88 -16.82 1.59
CA ALA A 263 20.93 -16.31 2.48
C ALA A 263 20.42 -15.16 3.33
N GLU A 264 20.66 -15.15 4.64
CA GLU A 264 20.25 -14.05 5.51
C GLU A 264 21.15 -12.80 5.30
N GLY A 265 20.55 -11.65 5.03
CA GLY A 265 21.25 -10.39 4.80
C GLY A 265 21.98 -10.31 3.45
N SER A 266 23.11 -9.62 3.44
CA SER A 266 23.92 -9.42 2.22
C SER A 266 24.48 -10.73 1.67
N SER A 267 24.51 -10.88 0.34
CA SER A 267 25.08 -12.05 -0.34
C SER A 267 25.93 -11.62 -1.55
N ASN A 268 26.91 -12.45 -1.90
CA ASN A 268 27.70 -12.33 -3.13
C ASN A 268 27.37 -13.43 -4.16
N ASP A 269 26.41 -14.32 -3.85
CA ASP A 269 25.99 -15.38 -4.76
C ASP A 269 25.14 -14.77 -5.90
N PRO A 270 25.59 -14.84 -7.17
CA PRO A 270 24.87 -14.27 -8.30
C PRO A 270 23.46 -14.84 -8.47
N ALA A 271 23.22 -16.10 -8.12
CA ALA A 271 21.91 -16.72 -8.23
C ALA A 271 20.92 -16.12 -7.23
N ILE A 272 21.38 -15.87 -5.98
CA ILE A 272 20.57 -15.21 -4.95
C ILE A 272 20.29 -13.76 -5.34
N LEU A 273 21.30 -13.03 -5.82
CA LEU A 273 21.15 -11.64 -6.23
C LEU A 273 20.16 -11.49 -7.41
N SER A 274 20.26 -12.37 -8.41
CA SER A 274 19.33 -12.42 -9.55
C SER A 274 17.89 -12.72 -9.10
N LEU A 275 17.71 -13.69 -8.20
CA LEU A 275 16.40 -14.02 -7.66
C LEU A 275 15.79 -12.87 -6.85
N ARG A 276 16.58 -12.19 -6.01
CA ARG A 276 16.14 -11.01 -5.26
C ARG A 276 15.74 -9.87 -6.18
N ALA A 277 16.55 -9.58 -7.21
CA ALA A 277 16.21 -8.56 -8.19
C ALA A 277 14.86 -8.87 -8.86
N ARG A 278 14.66 -10.12 -9.31
CA ARG A 278 13.39 -10.59 -9.89
C ARG A 278 12.22 -10.44 -8.91
N GLN A 279 12.40 -10.82 -7.65
CA GLN A 279 11.36 -10.69 -6.62
C GLN A 279 10.97 -9.23 -6.37
N LYS A 280 11.94 -8.30 -6.31
CA LYS A 280 11.65 -6.86 -6.24
C LYS A 280 10.82 -6.42 -7.45
N CYS A 281 11.21 -6.82 -8.66
CA CYS A 281 10.46 -6.49 -9.88
C CYS A 281 9.05 -7.09 -9.87
N ASN A 282 8.87 -8.33 -9.37
CA ASN A 282 7.56 -8.97 -9.21
C ASN A 282 6.65 -8.18 -8.28
N PHE A 283 7.13 -7.80 -7.09
CA PHE A 283 6.36 -7.02 -6.13
C PHE A 283 5.95 -5.66 -6.70
N LEU A 284 6.88 -4.95 -7.33
CA LEU A 284 6.64 -3.64 -7.94
C LEU A 284 5.65 -3.71 -9.10
N ALA A 285 5.80 -4.71 -9.99
CA ALA A 285 4.87 -4.92 -11.10
C ALA A 285 3.48 -5.30 -10.59
N THR A 286 3.40 -6.20 -9.61
CA THR A 286 2.13 -6.58 -8.97
C THR A 286 1.43 -5.36 -8.38
N LEU A 287 2.16 -4.52 -7.64
CA LEU A 287 1.63 -3.29 -7.04
C LEU A 287 1.09 -2.32 -8.10
N LEU A 288 1.86 -2.03 -9.13
CA LEU A 288 1.52 -1.02 -10.13
C LEU A 288 0.53 -1.51 -11.20
N LEU A 289 0.32 -2.82 -11.34
CA LEU A 289 -0.69 -3.42 -12.24
C LEU A 289 -2.00 -3.78 -11.51
N SER A 290 -2.05 -3.71 -10.18
CA SER A 290 -3.28 -3.97 -9.43
C SER A 290 -4.27 -2.80 -9.49
N GLN A 291 -5.57 -3.11 -9.40
CA GLN A 291 -6.61 -2.10 -9.18
C GLN A 291 -6.54 -1.54 -7.76
N GLY A 292 -6.89 -0.26 -7.62
CA GLY A 292 -6.78 0.49 -6.37
C GLY A 292 -5.71 1.58 -6.44
N VAL A 293 -5.31 2.12 -5.30
CA VAL A 293 -4.30 3.20 -5.23
C VAL A 293 -2.98 2.60 -4.74
N PRO A 294 -1.93 2.50 -5.58
CA PRO A 294 -0.64 1.98 -5.14
C PRO A 294 0.11 3.01 -4.29
N MET A 295 0.68 2.57 -3.17
CA MET A 295 1.60 3.33 -2.33
C MET A 295 2.98 2.67 -2.38
N LEU A 296 3.98 3.45 -2.77
CA LEU A 296 5.38 3.04 -2.83
C LEU A 296 6.13 3.65 -1.65
N LEU A 297 6.89 2.84 -0.90
CA LEU A 297 7.77 3.32 0.14
C LEU A 297 9.02 3.97 -0.48
N ALA A 298 9.32 5.19 -0.06
CA ALA A 298 10.48 5.93 -0.57
C ALA A 298 11.80 5.16 -0.33
N GLY A 299 12.53 4.97 -1.42
CA GLY A 299 13.81 4.26 -1.47
C GLY A 299 13.70 2.82 -1.98
N ASP A 300 12.50 2.24 -2.02
CA ASP A 300 12.32 0.89 -2.60
C ASP A 300 12.61 0.87 -4.10
N GLU A 301 12.42 2.00 -4.79
CA GLU A 301 12.80 2.20 -6.19
C GLU A 301 14.32 2.17 -6.42
N MET A 302 15.12 2.22 -5.36
CA MET A 302 16.59 2.20 -5.41
C MET A 302 17.19 1.15 -4.45
N GLY A 303 16.41 0.17 -4.01
CA GLY A 303 16.92 -0.92 -3.17
C GLY A 303 17.37 -0.49 -1.77
N ARG A 304 16.77 0.56 -1.20
CA ARG A 304 17.02 1.00 0.18
C ARG A 304 16.87 -0.18 1.14
N SER A 305 17.83 -0.32 2.05
CA SER A 305 17.85 -1.33 3.10
C SER A 305 18.04 -0.66 4.46
N GLN A 306 17.42 -1.24 5.49
CA GLN A 306 17.61 -0.95 6.91
C GLN A 306 18.44 -2.05 7.59
N GLY A 307 19.12 -2.89 6.81
CA GLY A 307 19.99 -3.97 7.32
C GLY A 307 19.23 -5.06 8.09
N GLY A 308 17.97 -5.30 7.73
CA GLY A 308 17.10 -6.23 8.45
C GLY A 308 16.46 -5.66 9.71
N ASN A 309 16.63 -4.36 10.02
CA ASN A 309 15.81 -3.72 11.02
C ASN A 309 14.41 -3.44 10.44
N ASN A 310 13.37 -4.04 11.01
CA ASN A 310 11.99 -3.89 10.55
C ASN A 310 11.15 -2.92 11.41
N ASN A 311 11.81 -2.18 12.30
CA ASN A 311 11.19 -1.23 13.21
C ASN A 311 12.17 -0.08 13.50
N ALA A 312 12.67 0.59 12.46
CA ALA A 312 13.72 1.60 12.60
C ALA A 312 13.22 2.96 13.18
N TYR A 313 12.18 2.94 14.01
CA TYR A 313 11.48 4.12 14.53
C TYR A 313 12.37 5.07 15.33
N CYS A 314 13.43 4.55 15.95
CA CYS A 314 14.38 5.29 16.77
C CYS A 314 15.76 5.48 16.13
N GLN A 315 15.93 5.07 14.85
CA GLN A 315 17.22 5.07 14.16
C GLN A 315 17.40 6.30 13.27
N ASP A 316 17.71 7.45 13.87
CA ASP A 316 18.09 8.68 13.14
C ASP A 316 19.57 8.63 12.74
N ASN A 317 19.90 7.73 11.80
CA ASN A 317 21.25 7.46 11.34
C ASN A 317 21.22 6.73 9.97
N ALA A 318 22.39 6.27 9.51
CA ALA A 318 22.56 5.59 8.23
C ALA A 318 21.67 4.36 8.00
N THR A 319 21.13 3.73 9.06
CA THR A 319 20.12 2.67 8.93
C THR A 319 18.86 3.20 8.25
N SER A 320 18.43 4.41 8.57
CA SER A 320 17.17 4.96 8.05
C SER A 320 17.35 6.00 6.96
N TRP A 321 18.52 6.62 6.83
CA TRP A 321 18.76 7.66 5.83
C TRP A 321 18.69 7.13 4.39
N MET A 322 18.29 8.00 3.47
CA MET A 322 18.34 7.70 2.03
C MET A 322 19.79 7.73 1.55
N ASN A 323 20.28 6.61 0.99
CA ASN A 323 21.59 6.55 0.37
C ASN A 323 21.47 6.88 -1.13
N TRP A 324 21.96 8.04 -1.53
CA TRP A 324 21.96 8.49 -2.93
C TRP A 324 23.21 8.07 -3.72
N ASN A 325 24.14 7.33 -3.11
CA ASN A 325 25.26 6.72 -3.82
C ASN A 325 24.82 5.40 -4.46
N LEU A 326 24.15 5.52 -5.61
CA LEU A 326 23.46 4.42 -6.29
C LEU A 326 24.43 3.54 -7.08
N THR A 327 24.24 2.23 -6.98
CA THR A 327 24.90 1.25 -7.85
C THR A 327 24.21 1.14 -9.21
N VAL A 328 24.81 0.40 -10.15
CA VAL A 328 24.19 0.13 -11.46
C VAL A 328 22.84 -0.58 -11.29
N THR A 329 22.76 -1.56 -10.39
CA THR A 329 21.52 -2.31 -10.11
C THR A 329 20.43 -1.43 -9.49
N ASP A 330 20.80 -0.44 -8.67
CA ASP A 330 19.82 0.51 -8.11
C ASP A 330 19.25 1.43 -9.20
N LEU A 331 20.09 1.83 -10.16
CA LEU A 331 19.66 2.62 -11.32
C LEU A 331 18.76 1.82 -12.26
N GLU A 332 19.05 0.54 -12.48
CA GLU A 332 18.20 -0.37 -13.25
C GLU A 332 16.83 -0.55 -12.59
N LEU A 333 16.80 -0.78 -11.27
CA LEU A 333 15.54 -0.89 -10.52
C LEU A 333 14.72 0.41 -10.57
N ARG A 334 15.39 1.58 -10.49
CA ARG A 334 14.72 2.88 -10.61
C ARG A 334 14.09 3.04 -12.00
N ALA A 335 14.82 2.68 -13.06
CA ALA A 335 14.30 2.71 -14.42
C ALA A 335 13.09 1.77 -14.61
N TRP A 336 13.12 0.59 -13.98
CA TRP A 336 11.99 -0.34 -13.96
C TRP A 336 10.75 0.27 -13.30
N VAL A 337 10.90 0.90 -12.12
CA VAL A 337 9.79 1.57 -11.44
C VAL A 337 9.23 2.72 -12.27
N GLU A 338 10.10 3.54 -12.86
CA GLU A 338 9.68 4.63 -13.76
C GLU A 338 8.87 4.10 -14.96
N ARG A 339 9.28 2.96 -15.55
CA ARG A 339 8.57 2.28 -16.64
C ARG A 339 7.20 1.78 -16.20
N LEU A 340 7.08 1.14 -15.04
CA LEU A 340 5.81 0.66 -14.50
C LEU A 340 4.84 1.80 -14.17
N ILE A 341 5.35 2.90 -13.59
CA ILE A 341 4.55 4.10 -13.31
C ILE A 341 4.03 4.70 -14.62
N ARG A 342 4.87 4.81 -15.64
CA ARG A 342 4.47 5.31 -16.97
C ARG A 342 3.37 4.44 -17.56
N LEU A 343 3.58 3.12 -17.59
CA LEU A 343 2.60 2.15 -18.08
C LEU A 343 1.25 2.31 -17.37
N ARG A 344 1.23 2.35 -16.03
CA ARG A 344 -0.01 2.56 -15.27
C ARG A 344 -0.70 3.89 -15.61
N ARG A 345 0.06 4.95 -15.87
CA ARG A 345 -0.47 6.28 -16.23
C ARG A 345 -1.03 6.32 -17.65
N GLU A 346 -0.43 5.59 -18.58
CA GLU A 346 -0.85 5.55 -19.98
C GLU A 346 -2.07 4.66 -20.19
N HIS A 347 -2.29 3.66 -19.33
CA HIS A 347 -3.37 2.67 -19.45
C HIS A 347 -4.44 2.84 -18.35
N PRO A 348 -5.58 3.50 -18.65
CA PRO A 348 -6.71 3.62 -17.71
C PRO A 348 -7.24 2.29 -17.17
N LEU A 349 -7.02 1.17 -17.87
CA LEU A 349 -7.45 -0.15 -17.45
C LEU A 349 -6.89 -0.57 -16.09
N PHE A 350 -5.71 -0.08 -15.71
CA PHE A 350 -5.11 -0.35 -14.38
C PHE A 350 -5.57 0.65 -13.29
N ARG A 351 -6.35 1.66 -13.66
CA ARG A 351 -6.80 2.76 -12.79
C ARG A 351 -8.33 2.89 -12.80
N LYS A 352 -9.05 1.77 -12.84
CA LYS A 352 -10.51 1.78 -12.89
C LYS A 352 -11.10 2.42 -11.63
N ARG A 353 -12.19 3.17 -11.85
CA ARG A 353 -12.98 3.79 -10.78
C ARG A 353 -14.07 2.84 -10.25
N SER A 354 -14.39 1.80 -11.00
CA SER A 354 -15.36 0.76 -10.65
C SER A 354 -14.71 -0.62 -10.63
N PHE A 355 -15.30 -1.56 -9.89
CA PHE A 355 -14.87 -2.95 -9.90
C PHE A 355 -15.23 -3.63 -11.23
N PHE A 356 -14.39 -4.58 -11.66
CA PHE A 356 -14.76 -5.55 -12.68
C PHE A 356 -15.95 -6.38 -12.22
N GLN A 357 -16.82 -6.73 -13.16
CA GLN A 357 -18.04 -7.51 -12.91
C GLN A 357 -17.88 -8.99 -13.25
N GLY A 358 -16.89 -9.36 -14.07
CA GLY A 358 -16.73 -10.71 -14.60
C GLY A 358 -17.88 -11.08 -15.55
N ARG A 359 -18.37 -10.12 -16.33
CA ARG A 359 -19.55 -10.27 -17.20
C ARG A 359 -19.20 -9.95 -18.63
N GLN A 360 -19.96 -10.56 -19.55
CA GLN A 360 -19.85 -10.31 -20.98
C GLN A 360 -20.06 -8.83 -21.32
N LEU A 361 -19.23 -8.33 -22.22
CA LEU A 361 -19.26 -6.94 -22.67
C LEU A 361 -20.26 -6.76 -23.81
N GLY A 362 -21.46 -6.26 -23.51
CA GLY A 362 -22.50 -6.04 -24.52
C GLY A 362 -22.89 -7.35 -25.23
N ASN A 363 -22.65 -7.41 -26.54
CA ASN A 363 -22.87 -8.62 -27.36
C ASN A 363 -21.57 -9.44 -27.60
N SER A 364 -20.45 -9.08 -26.96
CA SER A 364 -19.20 -9.82 -27.05
C SER A 364 -19.26 -11.12 -26.25
N GLU A 365 -18.62 -12.18 -26.74
CA GLU A 365 -18.42 -13.41 -25.97
C GLU A 365 -17.39 -13.24 -24.84
N VAL A 366 -16.62 -12.15 -24.85
CA VAL A 366 -15.53 -11.89 -23.90
C VAL A 366 -16.02 -11.09 -22.68
N LYS A 367 -15.57 -11.51 -21.49
CA LYS A 367 -15.86 -10.82 -20.22
C LYS A 367 -14.88 -9.66 -20.00
N ASP A 368 -15.28 -8.67 -19.19
CA ASP A 368 -14.41 -7.57 -18.76
C ASP A 368 -13.16 -8.02 -17.99
N LEU A 369 -13.25 -9.17 -17.33
CA LEU A 369 -12.18 -9.85 -16.60
C LEU A 369 -12.31 -11.37 -16.78
N LEU A 370 -11.19 -12.04 -17.06
CA LEU A 370 -11.09 -13.51 -17.07
C LEU A 370 -9.89 -13.95 -16.23
N TRP A 371 -10.10 -14.99 -15.43
CA TRP A 371 -9.03 -15.66 -14.70
C TRP A 371 -8.70 -16.97 -15.39
N LEU A 372 -7.45 -17.15 -15.77
CA LEU A 372 -7.01 -18.26 -16.61
C LEU A 372 -6.06 -19.19 -15.86
N HIS A 373 -6.27 -20.50 -15.99
CA HIS A 373 -5.28 -21.48 -15.57
C HIS A 373 -4.17 -21.59 -16.64
N PRO A 374 -2.99 -22.17 -16.33
CA PRO A 374 -1.88 -22.29 -17.29
C PRO A 374 -2.23 -22.95 -18.63
N ARG A 375 -3.23 -23.83 -18.71
CA ARG A 375 -3.68 -24.43 -19.98
C ARG A 375 -4.55 -23.50 -20.86
N GLY A 376 -4.72 -22.22 -20.51
CA GLY A 376 -5.38 -21.19 -21.32
C GLY A 376 -6.91 -21.07 -21.19
N GLY A 377 -7.54 -21.89 -20.34
CA GLY A 377 -8.97 -21.87 -20.06
C GLY A 377 -9.31 -21.10 -18.78
N GLU A 378 -10.58 -20.72 -18.62
CA GLU A 378 -11.07 -20.04 -17.42
C GLU A 378 -10.99 -20.95 -16.18
N ILE A 379 -10.53 -20.41 -15.06
CA ILE A 379 -10.42 -21.15 -13.79
C ILE A 379 -11.82 -21.54 -13.30
N SER A 380 -12.01 -22.83 -13.05
CA SER A 380 -13.23 -23.37 -12.44
C SER A 380 -13.29 -23.18 -10.91
N ASP A 381 -14.48 -23.30 -10.32
CA ASP A 381 -14.69 -23.21 -8.86
C ASP A 381 -13.84 -24.21 -8.06
N GLU A 382 -13.56 -25.39 -8.63
CA GLU A 382 -12.70 -26.40 -8.00
C GLU A 382 -11.21 -25.99 -8.07
N GLU A 383 -10.76 -25.48 -9.21
CA GLU A 383 -9.39 -25.02 -9.41
C GLU A 383 -9.03 -23.83 -8.50
N TRP A 384 -9.99 -22.94 -8.20
CA TRP A 384 -9.81 -21.87 -7.21
C TRP A 384 -9.44 -22.35 -5.81
N ARG A 385 -9.88 -23.57 -5.45
CA ARG A 385 -9.70 -24.15 -4.11
C ARG A 385 -8.52 -25.13 -4.06
N GLN A 386 -7.77 -25.29 -5.14
CA GLN A 386 -6.64 -26.22 -5.17
C GLN A 386 -5.52 -25.73 -4.23
N PRO A 387 -5.14 -26.52 -3.22
CA PRO A 387 -4.20 -26.08 -2.19
C PRO A 387 -2.75 -25.93 -2.70
N PHE A 388 -2.44 -26.45 -3.89
CA PHE A 388 -1.11 -26.40 -4.50
C PHE A 388 -0.96 -25.32 -5.57
N ALA A 389 -2.06 -24.62 -5.94
CA ALA A 389 -2.04 -23.66 -7.03
C ALA A 389 -1.16 -22.44 -6.68
N ARG A 390 -0.26 -22.08 -7.61
CA ARG A 390 0.69 -20.95 -7.51
C ARG A 390 0.83 -20.15 -8.81
N CYS A 391 0.01 -20.47 -9.80
CA CYS A 391 0.08 -19.91 -11.15
C CYS A 391 -1.30 -19.46 -11.57
N ILE A 392 -1.40 -18.26 -12.10
CA ILE A 392 -2.66 -17.68 -12.53
C ILE A 392 -2.44 -16.65 -13.64
N GLY A 393 -3.32 -16.67 -14.63
CA GLY A 393 -3.44 -15.63 -15.65
C GLY A 393 -4.64 -14.72 -15.36
N MET A 394 -4.50 -13.44 -15.67
CA MET A 394 -5.56 -12.43 -15.56
C MET A 394 -5.66 -11.69 -16.88
N TYR A 395 -6.73 -11.93 -17.63
CA TYR A 395 -7.04 -11.15 -18.82
C TYR A 395 -7.97 -9.99 -18.46
N LEU A 396 -7.62 -8.81 -18.95
CA LEU A 396 -8.33 -7.55 -18.74
C LEU A 396 -8.71 -6.97 -20.10
N ALA A 397 -10.00 -6.75 -20.32
CA ALA A 397 -10.51 -6.15 -21.55
C ALA A 397 -10.50 -4.61 -21.45
N GLY A 398 -9.56 -3.96 -22.13
CA GLY A 398 -9.47 -2.51 -22.24
C GLY A 398 -10.60 -1.91 -23.09
N HIS A 399 -11.07 -2.64 -24.09
CA HIS A 399 -12.27 -2.26 -24.86
C HIS A 399 -13.57 -2.34 -24.04
N GLY A 400 -13.53 -2.99 -22.88
CA GLY A 400 -14.65 -3.17 -21.96
C GLY A 400 -14.79 -2.07 -20.90
N LEU A 401 -13.99 -1.02 -20.97
CA LEU A 401 -14.09 0.10 -20.04
C LEU A 401 -15.45 0.78 -20.15
N THR A 402 -16.03 1.11 -18.99
CA THR A 402 -17.33 1.81 -18.89
C THR A 402 -17.15 3.22 -18.34
N GLU A 403 -15.92 3.55 -17.94
CA GLU A 403 -15.53 4.82 -17.37
C GLU A 403 -15.44 5.91 -18.45
N ILE A 404 -15.76 7.14 -18.04
CA ILE A 404 -15.61 8.36 -18.83
C ILE A 404 -14.52 9.25 -18.25
N ASP A 405 -13.88 10.03 -19.12
CA ASP A 405 -12.93 11.07 -18.72
C ASP A 405 -13.64 12.31 -18.13
N GLU A 406 -12.87 13.34 -17.78
CA GLU A 406 -13.39 14.60 -17.22
C GLU A 406 -14.17 15.44 -18.25
N ARG A 407 -14.22 15.01 -19.51
CA ARG A 407 -14.92 15.67 -20.63
C ARG A 407 -16.07 14.79 -21.18
N ASP A 408 -16.54 13.86 -20.36
CA ASP A 408 -17.62 12.92 -20.68
C ASP A 408 -17.32 12.02 -21.91
N GLN A 409 -16.04 11.80 -22.26
CA GLN A 409 -15.66 10.89 -23.34
C GLN A 409 -15.42 9.48 -22.80
N PRO A 410 -15.92 8.42 -23.47
CA PRO A 410 -15.61 7.05 -23.11
C PRO A 410 -14.11 6.79 -23.12
N LEU A 411 -13.60 6.18 -22.05
CA LEU A 411 -12.22 5.69 -22.01
C LEU A 411 -12.14 4.37 -22.77
N THR A 412 -11.10 4.22 -23.59
CA THR A 412 -10.74 2.97 -24.26
C THR A 412 -9.28 2.66 -23.97
N ASP A 413 -8.95 1.38 -23.92
CA ASP A 413 -7.58 0.94 -23.67
C ASP A 413 -7.30 -0.36 -24.44
N ASP A 414 -6.02 -0.75 -24.47
CA ASP A 414 -5.59 -2.04 -24.99
C ASP A 414 -6.05 -3.18 -24.08
N ASP A 415 -6.19 -4.39 -24.63
CA ASP A 415 -6.45 -5.59 -23.84
C ASP A 415 -5.13 -6.19 -23.33
N PHE A 416 -5.12 -6.61 -22.07
CA PHE A 416 -3.91 -7.09 -21.40
C PHE A 416 -4.09 -8.48 -20.82
N LEU A 417 -3.00 -9.24 -20.79
CA LEU A 417 -2.88 -10.51 -20.11
C LEU A 417 -1.72 -10.44 -19.11
N VAL A 418 -2.03 -10.51 -17.82
CA VAL A 418 -1.05 -10.62 -16.75
C VAL A 418 -0.88 -12.09 -16.40
N LEU A 419 0.34 -12.61 -16.48
CA LEU A 419 0.67 -13.99 -16.11
C LEU A 419 1.54 -13.96 -14.86
N LEU A 420 1.16 -14.72 -13.83
CA LEU A 420 1.91 -14.81 -12.58
C LEU A 420 2.31 -16.25 -12.32
N ASN A 421 3.59 -16.48 -12.03
CA ASN A 421 4.14 -17.76 -11.61
C ASN A 421 4.93 -17.60 -10.31
N ALA A 422 4.32 -17.96 -9.17
CA ALA A 422 5.01 -18.04 -7.89
C ALA A 422 5.65 -19.42 -7.63
N HIS A 423 5.52 -20.37 -8.56
CA HIS A 423 6.22 -21.64 -8.49
C HIS A 423 7.71 -21.44 -8.83
N HIS A 424 8.58 -22.30 -8.31
CA HIS A 424 10.03 -22.22 -8.52
C HIS A 424 10.47 -22.76 -9.89
N GLU A 425 9.64 -23.59 -10.52
CA GLU A 425 9.87 -24.10 -11.88
C GLU A 425 9.20 -23.21 -12.94
N THR A 426 9.71 -23.31 -14.16
CA THR A 426 9.08 -22.73 -15.35
C THR A 426 7.74 -23.40 -15.64
N ILE A 427 6.70 -22.59 -15.85
CA ILE A 427 5.34 -23.05 -16.16
C ILE A 427 4.93 -22.51 -17.53
N THR A 428 4.50 -23.43 -18.39
CA THR A 428 4.03 -23.09 -19.73
C THR A 428 2.57 -22.63 -19.70
N PHE A 429 2.33 -21.39 -20.11
CA PHE A 429 0.99 -20.83 -20.29
C PHE A 429 0.56 -20.95 -21.75
N VAL A 430 -0.60 -21.56 -22.01
CA VAL A 430 -1.24 -21.50 -23.33
C VAL A 430 -1.96 -20.16 -23.45
N LEU A 431 -1.56 -19.35 -24.43
CA LEU A 431 -2.12 -18.02 -24.62
C LEU A 431 -3.55 -18.12 -25.18
N PRO A 432 -4.52 -17.40 -24.61
CA PRO A 432 -5.90 -17.47 -25.05
C PRO A 432 -6.05 -16.90 -26.47
N SER A 433 -7.12 -17.33 -27.13
CA SER A 433 -7.47 -16.92 -28.49
C SER A 433 -8.73 -16.08 -28.43
N PHE A 434 -8.55 -14.76 -28.49
CA PHE A 434 -9.64 -13.81 -28.61
C PHE A 434 -9.51 -13.12 -29.96
N GLN A 435 -10.51 -13.28 -30.84
CA GLN A 435 -10.57 -12.53 -32.11
C GLN A 435 -9.32 -12.67 -33.01
N ASP A 436 -8.72 -13.86 -33.08
CA ASP A 436 -7.50 -14.15 -33.88
C ASP A 436 -6.32 -13.18 -33.64
N SER A 437 -6.07 -12.84 -32.38
CA SER A 437 -5.05 -11.85 -32.00
C SER A 437 -3.63 -12.39 -31.85
N VAL A 438 -2.67 -11.47 -31.85
CA VAL A 438 -1.27 -11.70 -31.49
C VAL A 438 -0.98 -11.05 -30.12
N TRP A 439 -0.23 -11.75 -29.28
CA TRP A 439 0.20 -11.26 -27.97
C TRP A 439 1.62 -10.71 -28.06
N GLU A 440 1.79 -9.42 -27.75
CA GLU A 440 3.08 -8.74 -27.64
C GLU A 440 3.50 -8.72 -26.16
N VAL A 441 4.72 -9.17 -25.85
CA VAL A 441 5.25 -9.06 -24.49
C VAL A 441 5.60 -7.61 -24.18
N VAL A 442 4.92 -7.02 -23.20
CA VAL A 442 5.19 -5.67 -22.72
C VAL A 442 6.31 -5.69 -21.69
N LEU A 443 6.27 -6.62 -20.74
CA LEU A 443 7.34 -6.84 -19.78
C LEU A 443 7.36 -8.28 -19.26
N ASP A 444 8.54 -8.74 -18.83
CA ASP A 444 8.75 -10.00 -18.12
C ASP A 444 9.86 -9.78 -17.08
N THR A 445 9.57 -10.06 -15.80
CA THR A 445 10.51 -9.84 -14.70
C THR A 445 11.71 -10.79 -14.72
N ALA A 446 11.69 -11.85 -15.52
CA ALA A 446 12.80 -12.80 -15.62
C ALA A 446 13.91 -12.38 -16.60
N PHE A 447 13.63 -11.48 -17.54
CA PHE A 447 14.51 -11.21 -18.71
C PHE A 447 14.95 -9.75 -18.86
N GLU A 448 14.68 -8.89 -17.88
CA GLU A 448 14.85 -7.44 -18.04
C GLU A 448 16.30 -6.97 -18.30
N ALA A 449 17.32 -7.76 -17.93
CA ALA A 449 18.74 -7.43 -18.15
C ALA A 449 19.31 -7.95 -19.48
N GLU A 450 18.68 -8.93 -20.13
CA GLU A 450 19.18 -9.56 -21.34
C GLU A 450 18.08 -9.58 -22.39
N THR A 451 18.15 -8.60 -23.30
CA THR A 451 17.25 -8.42 -24.46
C THR A 451 15.80 -8.15 -24.08
N GLY A 452 15.27 -7.01 -24.54
CA GLY A 452 13.81 -6.83 -24.54
C GLY A 452 13.19 -8.09 -25.12
N VAL A 453 12.24 -8.69 -24.40
CA VAL A 453 11.48 -9.83 -24.89
C VAL A 453 10.60 -9.30 -26.03
N GLU A 454 11.22 -9.00 -27.17
CA GLU A 454 10.54 -8.75 -28.44
C GLU A 454 10.01 -10.11 -28.89
N GLY A 455 8.81 -10.42 -28.41
CA GLY A 455 8.13 -11.67 -28.69
C GLY A 455 6.70 -11.37 -29.06
N ARG A 456 6.36 -11.59 -30.33
CA ARG A 456 4.98 -11.70 -30.78
C ARG A 456 4.60 -13.17 -30.78
N TYR A 457 3.64 -13.54 -29.95
CA TYR A 457 3.15 -14.90 -29.84
C TYR A 457 1.76 -14.97 -30.46
N ALA A 458 1.56 -15.90 -31.40
CA ALA A 458 0.23 -16.15 -31.92
C ALA A 458 -0.69 -16.69 -30.81
N SER A 459 -1.98 -16.43 -30.89
CA SER A 459 -2.98 -17.08 -30.04
C SER A 459 -2.82 -18.61 -30.04
N ARG A 460 -3.14 -19.27 -28.90
CA ARG A 460 -3.03 -20.73 -28.70
C ARG A 460 -1.60 -21.29 -28.72
N THR A 461 -0.59 -20.43 -28.83
CA THR A 461 0.80 -20.83 -28.61
C THR A 461 1.16 -20.80 -27.13
N SER A 462 2.32 -21.36 -26.81
CA SER A 462 2.81 -21.53 -25.44
C SER A 462 3.82 -20.44 -25.07
N TYR A 463 3.61 -19.78 -23.93
CA TYR A 463 4.54 -18.86 -23.29
C TYR A 463 5.22 -19.52 -22.07
N PRO A 464 6.55 -19.74 -22.08
CA PRO A 464 7.26 -20.39 -20.99
C PRO A 464 7.63 -19.39 -19.88
N LEU A 465 6.71 -19.15 -18.95
CA LEU A 465 6.92 -18.21 -17.84
C LEU A 465 7.87 -18.83 -16.80
N GLN A 466 9.00 -18.17 -16.55
CA GLN A 466 10.03 -18.67 -15.63
C GLN A 466 9.54 -18.79 -14.19
N GLY A 467 10.26 -19.56 -13.38
CA GLY A 467 9.99 -19.65 -11.94
C GLY A 467 10.11 -18.28 -11.28
N HIS A 468 9.19 -17.99 -10.36
CA HIS A 468 9.10 -16.73 -9.64
C HIS A 468 9.10 -15.51 -10.57
N SER A 469 8.26 -15.49 -11.60
CA SER A 469 8.19 -14.34 -12.51
C SER A 469 6.76 -13.90 -12.84
N LEU A 470 6.66 -12.68 -13.34
CA LEU A 470 5.45 -12.04 -13.83
C LEU A 470 5.72 -11.57 -15.25
N ALA A 471 4.78 -11.83 -16.15
CA ALA A 471 4.77 -11.25 -17.49
C ALA A 471 3.48 -10.48 -17.73
N LEU A 472 3.59 -9.38 -18.47
CA LEU A 472 2.45 -8.64 -19.00
C LEU A 472 2.53 -8.70 -20.52
N LEU A 473 1.45 -9.16 -21.13
CA LEU A 473 1.30 -9.20 -22.58
C LEU A 473 0.15 -8.27 -22.97
N ARG A 474 0.30 -7.61 -24.12
CA ARG A 474 -0.73 -6.80 -24.74
C ARG A 474 -1.27 -7.50 -25.97
N GLN A 475 -2.59 -7.49 -26.12
CA GLN A 475 -3.24 -7.97 -27.33
C GLN A 475 -3.05 -6.95 -28.46
N THR A 476 -2.64 -7.42 -29.62
CA THR A 476 -2.46 -6.62 -30.83
C THR A 476 -3.22 -7.27 -31.99
N GLY A 477 -3.71 -6.45 -32.93
CA GLY A 477 -4.29 -6.95 -34.18
C GLY A 477 -3.24 -7.66 -35.05
N GLU A 478 -3.69 -8.47 -36.01
CA GLU A 478 -2.79 -9.23 -36.90
C GLU A 478 -1.69 -8.33 -37.52
N CYS A 479 -0.46 -8.86 -37.58
CA CYS A 479 0.57 -8.32 -38.46
C CYS A 479 0.06 -8.40 -39.90
N GLY A 480 -0.39 -7.28 -40.47
CA GLY A 480 -0.63 -7.15 -41.90
C GLY A 480 0.63 -7.35 -42.73
#